data_AF-A0A1Y2A126-F1
#
_entry.id   AF-A0A1Y2A126-F1
#
_cell.length_a   1.000
_cell.length_b   1.000
_cell.length_c   1.000
_cell.angle_alpha   90.00
_cell.angle_beta   90.00
_cell.angle_gamma   90.00
#
_symmetry.space_group_name_H-M   'P 1'
#
loop_
_entity.id
_entity.type
_entity.pdbx_description
1 polymer ?
#
loop_
_entity_poly.entity_id
_entity_poly.type
_entity_poly.pdbx_seq_one_letter_code
_entity_poly.pdbx_strand_id
1 'polypeptide(L)'
;MGKSPRRVIIRVCSTGGAQGFALAQYHPELFDGIIAGTPGNWYSHLALSFQWNAQKTSTNSSFLSQALLNLTGKAVLKACDALDGVEDGVIENPLKCDFDITSLACGAEGAKSSACLTEEQIKAAKAIYAGPVNAQTGAQLYPGFDFGSEVEWALQEGILSNAFAVPILQNLVYDDLEYEAERFNWASDVKDAEEKAGGFIDEIAVDLTAFRKRGGKLLVTQGWADPFNAATWPIQHMDQIKDFFGGDISDFFNLFMIPGGDHCGPASSYPSVPSTYHSVPHLVS
;
A
#
# COMPACT_ATOMS: atom_id res chain seq x y z
N MET A 1 -1.49 39.35 -24.00
CA MET A 1 -2.28 38.22 -23.44
C MET A 1 -1.43 36.96 -23.58
N GLY A 2 -1.17 36.25 -22.47
CA GLY A 2 -0.40 35.01 -22.49
C GLY A 2 -1.20 33.88 -23.15
N LYS A 3 -0.54 33.02 -23.94
CA LYS A 3 -1.18 31.82 -24.50
C LYS A 3 -1.54 30.88 -23.35
N SER A 4 -2.77 30.40 -23.31
CA SER A 4 -3.18 29.32 -22.39
C SER A 4 -2.30 28.08 -22.61
N PRO A 5 -2.02 27.31 -21.54
CA PRO A 5 -1.23 26.08 -21.67
C PRO A 5 -1.89 25.10 -22.65
N ARG A 6 -1.09 24.41 -23.47
CA ARG A 6 -1.58 23.41 -24.42
C ARG A 6 -2.04 22.11 -23.75
N ARG A 7 -1.42 21.76 -22.63
CA ARG A 7 -1.70 20.61 -21.78
C ARG A 7 -1.42 20.98 -20.33
N VAL A 8 -2.22 20.46 -19.40
CA VAL A 8 -2.02 20.60 -17.96
C VAL A 8 -1.86 19.22 -17.36
N ILE A 9 -0.72 18.97 -16.68
CA ILE A 9 -0.38 17.68 -16.10
C ILE A 9 -0.04 17.88 -14.62
N ILE A 10 -0.51 16.97 -13.78
CA ILE A 10 -0.14 16.90 -12.37
C ILE A 10 0.60 15.60 -12.06
N ARG A 11 1.67 15.69 -11.26
CA ARG A 11 2.39 14.55 -10.70
C ARG A 11 2.33 14.64 -9.19
N VAL A 12 1.79 13.61 -8.57
CA VAL A 12 1.48 13.56 -7.13
C VAL A 12 1.73 12.15 -6.62
N CYS A 13 1.91 11.98 -5.32
CA CYS A 13 2.21 10.70 -4.71
C CYS A 13 1.62 10.55 -3.30
N SER A 14 1.38 9.33 -2.83
CA SER A 14 0.81 9.03 -1.51
C SER A 14 -0.61 9.60 -1.36
N THR A 15 -0.89 10.42 -0.34
CA THR A 15 -2.13 11.23 -0.25
C THR A 15 -2.33 12.08 -1.50
N GLY A 16 -1.25 12.59 -2.11
CA GLY A 16 -1.34 13.25 -3.40
C GLY A 16 -1.80 12.32 -4.52
N GLY A 17 -1.38 11.05 -4.49
CA GLY A 17 -1.88 10.04 -5.42
C GLY A 17 -3.40 9.86 -5.30
N ALA A 18 -3.92 9.79 -4.07
CA ALA A 18 -5.35 9.81 -3.78
C ALA A 18 -6.05 11.06 -4.32
N GLN A 19 -5.46 12.25 -4.10
CA GLN A 19 -5.94 13.51 -4.70
C GLN A 19 -5.93 13.48 -6.23
N GLY A 20 -4.99 12.78 -6.86
CA GLY A 20 -4.98 12.53 -8.30
C GLY A 20 -6.22 11.75 -8.75
N PHE A 21 -6.61 10.71 -8.02
CA PHE A 21 -7.87 10.01 -8.26
C PHE A 21 -9.09 10.91 -8.01
N ALA A 22 -9.09 11.72 -6.94
CA ALA A 22 -10.13 12.70 -6.66
C ALA A 22 -10.34 13.66 -7.85
N LEU A 23 -9.25 14.18 -8.40
CA LEU A 23 -9.27 15.08 -9.55
C LEU A 23 -9.83 14.40 -10.80
N ALA A 24 -9.46 13.14 -11.05
CA ALA A 24 -10.02 12.38 -12.17
C ALA A 24 -11.54 12.14 -12.02
N GLN A 25 -12.00 11.92 -10.79
CA GLN A 25 -13.41 11.60 -10.48
C GLN A 25 -14.30 12.83 -10.46
N TYR A 26 -13.90 13.87 -9.74
CA TYR A 26 -14.75 15.03 -9.42
C TYR A 26 -14.46 16.26 -10.28
N HIS A 27 -13.23 16.38 -10.80
CA HIS A 27 -12.79 17.53 -11.58
C HIS A 27 -12.04 17.12 -12.87
N PRO A 28 -12.66 16.23 -13.68
CA PRO A 28 -11.98 15.63 -14.83
C PRO A 28 -11.44 16.68 -15.81
N GLU A 29 -12.03 17.89 -15.85
CA GLU A 29 -11.66 19.02 -16.70
C GLU A 29 -10.32 19.69 -16.38
N LEU A 30 -9.81 19.56 -15.15
CA LEU A 30 -8.66 20.36 -14.69
C LEU A 30 -7.32 19.92 -15.28
N PHE A 31 -7.14 18.61 -15.51
CA PHE A 31 -5.88 18.05 -15.97
C PHE A 31 -6.09 17.16 -17.20
N ASP A 32 -5.22 17.32 -18.20
CA ASP A 32 -5.11 16.40 -19.34
C ASP A 32 -4.42 15.09 -18.96
N GLY A 33 -3.50 15.16 -17.98
CA GLY A 33 -2.73 14.03 -17.51
C GLY A 33 -2.56 14.05 -15.99
N ILE A 34 -2.71 12.89 -15.37
CA ILE A 34 -2.50 12.70 -13.93
C ILE A 34 -1.51 11.56 -13.76
N ILE A 35 -0.49 11.79 -12.94
CA ILE A 35 0.49 10.78 -12.57
C ILE A 35 0.37 10.60 -11.06
N ALA A 36 -0.25 9.48 -10.66
CA ALA A 36 -0.55 9.14 -9.29
C ALA A 36 0.42 8.06 -8.79
N GLY A 37 1.41 8.45 -8.01
CA GLY A 37 2.33 7.54 -7.35
C GLY A 37 1.75 7.00 -6.04
N THR A 38 1.97 5.71 -5.80
CA THR A 38 1.62 4.96 -4.59
C THR A 38 0.31 5.43 -3.95
N PRO A 39 -0.82 5.39 -4.67
CA PRO A 39 -2.03 6.11 -4.27
C PRO A 39 -2.65 5.47 -3.02
N GLY A 40 -2.81 6.27 -1.96
CA GLY A 40 -3.58 5.87 -0.78
C GLY A 40 -5.09 6.09 -0.96
N ASN A 41 -5.65 5.79 -2.14
CA ASN A 41 -7.00 6.25 -2.51
C ASN A 41 -8.16 5.48 -1.85
N TRP A 42 -7.89 4.39 -1.13
CA TRP A 42 -8.85 3.77 -0.21
C TRP A 42 -8.48 4.12 1.24
N TYR A 43 -8.45 5.43 1.52
CA TYR A 43 -7.77 5.99 2.67
C TYR A 43 -8.34 5.51 4.01
N SER A 44 -9.66 5.29 4.09
CA SER A 44 -10.31 4.78 5.29
C SER A 44 -9.82 3.35 5.64
N HIS A 45 -9.79 2.45 4.66
CA HIS A 45 -9.31 1.07 4.85
C HIS A 45 -7.79 0.98 4.97
N LEU A 46 -7.05 1.86 4.30
CA LEU A 46 -5.61 2.04 4.51
C LEU A 46 -5.31 2.42 5.97
N ALA A 47 -6.02 3.41 6.51
CA ALA A 47 -5.86 3.81 7.91
C ALA A 47 -6.22 2.66 8.86
N LEU A 48 -7.28 1.92 8.58
CA LEU A 48 -7.60 0.71 9.35
C LEU A 48 -6.48 -0.35 9.25
N SER A 49 -5.82 -0.51 8.10
CA SER A 49 -4.68 -1.44 7.99
C SER A 49 -3.55 -1.10 8.96
N PHE A 50 -3.29 0.18 9.21
CA PHE A 50 -2.32 0.61 10.21
C PHE A 50 -2.78 0.26 11.63
N GLN A 51 -4.07 0.38 11.92
CA GLN A 51 -4.62 -0.03 13.21
C GLN A 51 -4.57 -1.56 13.41
N TRP A 52 -4.81 -2.33 12.35
CA TRP A 52 -4.62 -3.78 12.37
C TRP A 52 -3.19 -4.14 12.75
N ASN A 53 -2.21 -3.56 12.04
CA ASN A 53 -0.80 -3.83 12.29
C ASN A 53 -0.41 -3.49 13.73
N ALA A 54 -0.81 -2.30 14.21
CA ALA A 54 -0.59 -1.86 15.59
C ALA A 54 -1.14 -2.85 16.64
N GLN A 55 -2.37 -3.36 16.44
CA GLN A 55 -2.95 -4.35 17.36
C GLN A 55 -2.17 -5.68 17.32
N LYS A 56 -1.73 -6.13 16.15
CA LYS A 56 -1.00 -7.40 15.99
C LYS A 56 0.41 -7.37 16.54
N THR A 57 1.00 -6.19 16.71
CA THR A 57 2.37 -6.01 17.24
C THR A 57 2.39 -5.35 18.62
N SER A 58 1.23 -5.13 19.24
CA SER A 58 1.06 -4.35 20.47
C SER A 58 1.77 -4.89 21.73
N THR A 59 2.20 -6.14 21.74
CA THR A 59 2.88 -6.75 22.90
C THR A 59 4.37 -6.92 22.66
N ASN A 60 5.17 -6.93 23.74
CA ASN A 60 6.60 -7.21 23.67
C ASN A 60 6.93 -8.57 23.00
N SER A 61 6.03 -9.56 23.08
CA SER A 61 6.21 -10.87 22.46
C SER A 61 5.89 -10.91 20.96
N SER A 62 5.09 -9.96 20.46
CA SER A 62 4.66 -9.88 19.05
C SER A 62 5.42 -8.82 18.26
N PHE A 63 5.95 -7.80 18.93
CA PHE A 63 6.74 -6.71 18.36
C PHE A 63 8.01 -7.22 17.67
N LEU A 64 8.29 -6.70 16.46
CA LEU A 64 9.46 -7.02 15.67
C LEU A 64 10.46 -5.86 15.73
N SER A 65 11.49 -6.00 16.56
CA SER A 65 12.59 -5.03 16.58
C SER A 65 13.22 -4.84 15.20
N GLN A 66 13.84 -3.68 14.95
CA GLN A 66 14.54 -3.41 13.68
C GLN A 66 15.55 -4.50 13.29
N ALA A 67 16.20 -5.14 14.27
CA ALA A 67 17.11 -6.25 14.01
C ALA A 67 16.40 -7.48 13.41
N LEU A 68 15.18 -7.77 13.87
CA LEU A 68 14.33 -8.84 13.33
C LEU A 68 13.73 -8.45 11.98
N LEU A 69 13.29 -7.21 11.79
CA LEU A 69 12.83 -6.73 10.48
C LEU A 69 13.94 -6.83 9.43
N ASN A 70 15.17 -6.41 9.77
CA ASN A 70 16.34 -6.55 8.90
C ASN A 70 16.70 -8.03 8.62
N LEU A 71 16.51 -8.92 9.60
CA LEU A 71 16.70 -10.36 9.41
C LEU A 71 15.67 -10.91 8.43
N THR A 72 14.40 -10.56 8.62
CA THR A 72 13.28 -11.01 7.78
C THR A 72 13.47 -10.51 6.34
N GLY A 73 13.69 -9.22 6.13
CA GLY A 73 13.89 -8.65 4.79
C GLY A 73 15.06 -9.29 4.05
N LYS A 74 16.17 -9.61 4.74
CA LYS A 74 17.30 -10.34 4.13
C LYS A 74 16.94 -11.78 3.76
N ALA A 75 16.16 -12.46 4.58
CA ALA A 75 15.73 -13.83 4.31
C ALA A 75 14.75 -13.90 3.13
N VAL A 76 13.80 -12.96 3.10
CA VAL A 76 12.85 -12.75 2.00
C VAL A 76 13.62 -12.47 0.71
N LEU A 77 14.49 -11.45 0.70
CA LEU A 77 15.29 -11.11 -0.48
C LEU A 77 16.07 -12.32 -1.00
N LYS A 78 16.77 -13.04 -0.11
CA LYS A 78 17.52 -14.24 -0.50
C LYS A 78 16.64 -15.33 -1.12
N ALA A 79 15.40 -15.46 -0.69
CA ALA A 79 14.47 -16.46 -1.23
C ALA A 79 13.85 -16.01 -2.56
N CYS A 80 13.67 -14.71 -2.77
CA CYS A 80 12.86 -14.17 -3.86
C CYS A 80 13.64 -13.54 -5.02
N ASP A 81 14.87 -13.05 -4.80
CA ASP A 81 15.68 -12.28 -5.78
C ASP A 81 15.80 -13.00 -7.13
N ALA A 82 16.36 -14.22 -7.13
CA ALA A 82 16.61 -14.96 -8.37
C ALA A 82 15.36 -15.50 -9.11
N LEU A 83 14.13 -15.21 -8.66
CA LEU A 83 12.89 -15.75 -9.27
C LEU A 83 12.57 -15.15 -10.64
N ASP A 84 13.11 -13.98 -10.96
CA ASP A 84 13.03 -13.39 -12.31
C ASP A 84 14.15 -13.85 -13.25
N GLY A 85 15.13 -14.60 -12.74
CA GLY A 85 16.28 -15.11 -13.48
C GLY A 85 17.57 -14.29 -13.34
N VAL A 86 17.58 -13.23 -12.54
CA VAL A 86 18.74 -12.40 -12.21
C VAL A 86 18.89 -12.31 -10.68
N GLU A 87 20.12 -12.34 -10.17
CA GLU A 87 20.42 -12.09 -8.75
C GLU A 87 21.07 -10.70 -8.65
N ASP A 88 20.24 -9.67 -8.45
CA ASP A 88 20.67 -8.27 -8.42
C ASP A 88 20.25 -7.52 -7.15
N GLY A 89 19.71 -8.26 -6.18
CA GLY A 89 19.25 -7.71 -4.91
C GLY A 89 17.90 -7.00 -5.04
N VAL A 90 17.09 -7.31 -6.06
CA VAL A 90 15.75 -6.76 -6.26
C VAL A 90 14.72 -7.89 -6.31
N ILE A 91 13.53 -7.65 -5.74
CA ILE A 91 12.39 -8.55 -5.93
C ILE A 91 11.53 -7.96 -7.05
N GLU A 92 11.64 -8.53 -8.26
CA GLU A 92 10.90 -8.04 -9.44
C GLU A 92 9.39 -8.21 -9.33
N ASN A 93 8.95 -9.36 -8.80
CA ASN A 93 7.53 -9.65 -8.57
C ASN A 93 7.34 -10.51 -7.32
N PRO A 94 7.00 -9.91 -6.17
CA PRO A 94 6.85 -10.63 -4.90
C PRO A 94 5.71 -11.66 -4.94
N LEU A 95 4.73 -11.53 -5.83
CA LEU A 95 3.61 -12.47 -5.96
C LEU A 95 4.04 -13.87 -6.43
N LYS A 96 5.25 -14.01 -6.97
CA LYS A 96 5.82 -15.29 -7.36
C LYS A 96 6.62 -15.97 -6.25
N CYS A 97 6.91 -15.25 -5.17
CA CYS A 97 7.73 -15.77 -4.09
C CYS A 97 6.88 -16.58 -3.10
N ASP A 98 7.35 -17.78 -2.76
CA ASP A 98 6.70 -18.71 -1.84
C ASP A 98 7.40 -18.77 -0.47
N PHE A 99 8.11 -17.70 -0.09
CA PHE A 99 8.83 -17.62 1.17
C PHE A 99 7.89 -17.89 2.37
N ASP A 100 8.25 -18.88 3.20
CA ASP A 100 7.59 -19.12 4.47
C ASP A 100 8.41 -18.55 5.63
N ILE A 101 7.85 -17.53 6.28
CA ILE A 101 8.46 -16.92 7.46
C ILE A 101 8.65 -17.90 8.63
N THR A 102 7.96 -19.06 8.65
CA THR A 102 8.23 -20.07 9.69
C THR A 102 9.65 -20.65 9.63
N SER A 103 10.33 -20.53 8.48
CA SER A 103 11.75 -20.86 8.34
C SER A 103 12.67 -20.06 9.28
N LEU A 104 12.20 -18.92 9.80
CA LEU A 104 12.94 -18.08 10.74
C LEU A 104 12.59 -18.35 12.22
N ALA A 105 11.75 -19.35 12.49
CA ALA A 105 11.33 -19.66 13.86
C ALA A 105 12.51 -20.04 14.76
N CYS A 106 12.45 -19.63 16.03
CA CYS A 106 13.42 -20.07 17.02
C CYS A 106 13.41 -21.60 17.19
N GLY A 107 14.53 -22.26 16.86
CA GLY A 107 14.65 -23.71 16.84
C GLY A 107 14.47 -24.36 15.47
N ALA A 108 14.16 -23.59 14.42
CA ALA A 108 14.21 -24.07 13.05
C ALA A 108 15.63 -24.48 12.64
N GLU A 109 15.75 -25.46 11.76
CA GLU A 109 17.04 -25.95 11.27
C GLU A 109 17.79 -24.82 10.54
N GLY A 110 18.99 -24.48 11.02
CA GLY A 110 19.79 -23.37 10.46
C GLY A 110 19.51 -21.99 11.04
N ALA A 111 18.51 -21.82 11.93
CA ALA A 111 18.30 -20.57 12.65
C ALA A 111 19.44 -20.35 13.67
N LYS A 112 20.16 -19.24 13.57
CA LYS A 112 21.14 -18.85 14.61
C LYS A 112 20.35 -18.46 15.86
N SER A 113 20.68 -19.06 17.01
CA SER A 113 19.92 -18.90 18.27
C SER A 113 19.74 -17.45 18.75
N SER A 114 20.56 -16.51 18.27
CA SER A 114 20.49 -15.08 18.61
C SER A 114 19.72 -14.22 17.58
N ALA A 115 19.18 -14.81 16.51
CA ALA A 115 18.46 -14.10 15.44
C ALA A 115 17.39 -15.01 14.83
N CYS A 116 16.26 -15.13 15.52
CA CYS A 116 15.09 -15.92 15.13
C CYS A 116 13.80 -15.23 15.61
N LEU A 117 12.67 -15.60 15.02
CA LEU A 117 11.36 -15.09 15.40
C LEU A 117 10.65 -16.05 16.37
N THR A 118 9.98 -15.48 17.36
CA THR A 118 9.04 -16.23 18.22
C THR A 118 7.76 -16.58 17.45
N GLU A 119 6.95 -17.47 18.00
CA GLU A 119 5.64 -17.81 17.43
C GLU A 119 4.73 -16.58 17.29
N GLU A 120 4.69 -15.71 18.31
CA GLU A 120 3.88 -14.49 18.29
C GLU A 120 4.39 -13.46 17.27
N GLN A 121 5.71 -13.34 17.07
CA GLN A 121 6.29 -12.48 16.03
C GLN A 121 5.98 -13.01 14.62
N ILE A 122 6.06 -14.33 14.42
CA ILE A 122 5.67 -14.97 13.16
C ILE A 122 4.19 -14.70 12.87
N LYS A 123 3.32 -14.86 13.87
CA LYS A 123 1.89 -14.60 13.75
C LYS A 123 1.60 -13.13 13.43
N ALA A 124 2.30 -12.20 14.07
CA ALA A 124 2.18 -10.77 13.79
C ALA A 124 2.60 -10.44 12.34
N ALA A 125 3.77 -10.89 11.92
CA ALA A 125 4.24 -10.69 10.55
C ALA A 125 3.31 -11.30 9.50
N LYS A 126 2.81 -12.54 9.71
CA LYS A 126 1.79 -13.15 8.84
C LYS A 126 0.52 -12.32 8.75
N ALA A 127 0.12 -11.67 9.84
CA ALA A 127 -1.05 -10.80 9.83
C ALA A 127 -0.81 -9.49 9.07
N ILE A 128 0.42 -8.95 9.06
CA ILE A 128 0.80 -7.78 8.24
C ILE A 128 0.79 -8.15 6.75
N TYR A 129 1.36 -9.30 6.37
CA TYR A 129 1.33 -9.81 4.99
C TYR A 129 -0.08 -10.12 4.48
N ALA A 130 -0.98 -10.57 5.37
CA ALA A 130 -2.36 -10.91 4.99
C ALA A 130 -3.28 -9.67 4.90
N GLY A 131 -3.00 -8.65 5.72
CA GLY A 131 -3.87 -7.48 5.88
C GLY A 131 -5.10 -7.76 6.77
N PRO A 132 -5.90 -6.71 7.05
CA PRO A 132 -7.10 -6.84 7.86
C PRO A 132 -8.21 -7.62 7.17
N VAL A 133 -8.92 -8.41 7.97
CA VAL A 133 -10.12 -9.15 7.56
C VAL A 133 -11.26 -8.87 8.53
N ASN A 134 -12.50 -8.91 8.04
CA ASN A 134 -13.66 -8.85 8.91
C ASN A 134 -13.70 -10.11 9.78
N ALA A 135 -13.75 -9.94 11.11
CA ALA A 135 -13.63 -11.06 12.05
C ALA A 135 -14.81 -12.05 12.02
N GLN A 136 -15.96 -11.65 11.46
CA GLN A 136 -17.15 -12.49 11.35
C GLN A 136 -17.27 -13.15 9.97
N THR A 137 -17.02 -12.41 8.90
CA THR A 137 -17.23 -12.90 7.52
C THR A 137 -15.96 -13.45 6.87
N GLY A 138 -14.78 -13.09 7.39
CA GLY A 138 -13.50 -13.40 6.78
C GLY A 138 -13.21 -12.59 5.50
N ALA A 139 -14.06 -11.63 5.15
CA ALA A 139 -13.84 -10.78 3.98
C ALA A 139 -12.59 -9.92 4.16
N GLN A 140 -11.76 -9.81 3.12
CA GLN A 140 -10.61 -8.92 3.13
C GLN A 140 -11.07 -7.47 3.15
N LEU A 141 -10.53 -6.69 4.09
CA LEU A 141 -10.85 -5.27 4.26
C LEU A 141 -9.82 -4.39 3.56
N TYR A 142 -8.54 -4.79 3.59
CA TYR A 142 -7.49 -4.14 2.84
C TYR A 142 -6.42 -5.19 2.53
N PRO A 143 -5.72 -5.12 1.39
CA PRO A 143 -4.64 -6.05 1.12
C PRO A 143 -3.50 -5.88 2.15
N GLY A 144 -2.78 -6.96 2.40
CA GLY A 144 -1.58 -6.90 3.23
C GLY A 144 -0.37 -6.36 2.46
N PHE A 145 0.71 -6.17 3.20
CA PHE A 145 1.97 -5.67 2.63
C PHE A 145 2.72 -6.78 1.92
N ASP A 146 3.40 -6.45 0.83
CA ASP A 146 4.08 -7.43 -0.01
C ASP A 146 5.52 -7.70 0.48
N PHE A 147 6.05 -8.85 0.07
CA PHE A 147 7.43 -9.22 0.33
C PHE A 147 8.41 -8.16 -0.18
N GLY A 148 9.38 -7.81 0.66
CA GLY A 148 10.38 -6.80 0.40
C GLY A 148 10.18 -5.49 1.16
N SER A 149 9.02 -5.28 1.80
CA SER A 149 8.70 -4.07 2.57
C SER A 149 9.11 -4.15 4.06
N GLU A 150 9.60 -5.31 4.52
CA GLU A 150 9.68 -5.65 5.95
C GLU A 150 10.61 -4.74 6.75
N VAL A 151 11.69 -4.29 6.11
CA VAL A 151 12.73 -3.47 6.75
C VAL A 151 12.14 -2.18 7.34
N GLU A 152 11.06 -1.67 6.76
CA GLU A 152 10.46 -0.38 7.14
C GLU A 152 9.16 -0.54 7.95
N TRP A 153 8.81 -1.76 8.34
CA TRP A 153 7.62 -2.03 9.15
C TRP A 153 7.69 -1.52 10.59
N ALA A 154 8.82 -0.99 11.06
CA ALA A 154 8.90 -0.38 12.39
C ALA A 154 7.84 0.74 12.58
N LEU A 155 7.46 1.43 11.49
CA LEU A 155 6.40 2.44 11.52
C LEU A 155 4.98 1.83 11.58
N GLN A 156 4.81 0.61 11.04
CA GLN A 156 3.56 -0.14 11.11
C GLN A 156 3.22 -0.60 12.52
N GLU A 157 4.22 -0.72 13.40
CA GLU A 157 4.06 -1.16 14.79
C GLU A 157 3.54 -0.02 15.71
N GLY A 158 2.49 0.69 15.28
CA GLY A 158 1.75 1.66 16.08
C GLY A 158 1.94 3.12 15.69
N ILE A 159 3.08 3.51 15.12
CA ILE A 159 3.34 4.92 14.74
C ILE A 159 2.32 5.38 13.69
N LEU A 160 2.09 4.58 12.65
CA LEU A 160 1.14 4.91 11.60
C LEU A 160 -0.31 4.90 12.09
N SER A 161 -0.66 3.98 12.99
CA SER A 161 -1.99 4.01 13.62
C SER A 161 -2.21 5.33 14.37
N ASN A 162 -1.28 5.72 15.23
CA ASN A 162 -1.37 6.95 16.02
C ASN A 162 -1.42 8.21 15.14
N ALA A 163 -0.76 8.18 13.99
CA ALA A 163 -0.72 9.31 13.06
C ALA A 163 -1.98 9.43 12.17
N PHE A 164 -2.60 8.30 11.82
CA PHE A 164 -3.66 8.26 10.81
C PHE A 164 -4.96 7.63 11.31
N ALA A 165 -4.90 6.40 11.81
CA ALA A 165 -6.09 5.65 12.21
C ALA A 165 -6.78 6.27 13.42
N VAL A 166 -6.02 6.54 14.49
CA VAL A 166 -6.55 7.11 15.74
C VAL A 166 -7.24 8.46 15.48
N PRO A 167 -6.63 9.45 14.80
CA PRO A 167 -7.31 10.70 14.51
C PRO A 167 -8.56 10.54 13.64
N ILE A 168 -8.58 9.64 12.66
CA ILE A 168 -9.77 9.39 11.83
C ILE A 168 -10.89 8.80 12.68
N LEU A 169 -10.60 7.78 13.49
CA LEU A 169 -11.57 7.13 14.35
C LEU A 169 -12.14 8.12 15.38
N GLN A 170 -11.29 8.89 16.03
CA GLN A 170 -11.69 9.87 17.05
C GLN A 170 -12.48 11.04 16.46
N ASN A 171 -12.01 11.66 15.37
CA ASN A 171 -12.58 12.93 14.89
C ASN A 171 -13.66 12.76 13.83
N LEU A 172 -13.57 11.74 12.97
CA LEU A 172 -14.47 11.58 11.82
C LEU A 172 -15.51 10.47 12.03
N VAL A 173 -15.16 9.41 12.76
CA VAL A 173 -16.05 8.26 12.94
C VAL A 173 -16.86 8.35 14.24
N TYR A 174 -16.21 8.65 15.37
CA TYR A 174 -16.85 8.62 16.68
C TYR A 174 -17.13 9.99 17.31
N ASP A 175 -16.47 11.05 16.82
CA ASP A 175 -16.52 12.38 17.44
C ASP A 175 -16.23 12.32 18.95
N ASP A 176 -15.21 11.52 19.30
CA ASP A 176 -14.80 11.20 20.65
C ASP A 176 -13.26 11.09 20.71
N LEU A 177 -12.62 12.10 21.29
CA LEU A 177 -11.18 12.16 21.48
C LEU A 177 -10.65 11.18 22.55
N GLU A 178 -11.55 10.59 23.35
CA GLU A 178 -11.20 9.56 24.34
C GLU A 178 -11.36 8.14 23.78
N TYR A 179 -11.82 7.98 22.53
CA TYR A 179 -11.97 6.68 21.90
C TYR A 179 -10.63 5.91 21.85
N GLU A 180 -10.63 4.69 22.41
CA GLU A 180 -9.49 3.78 22.48
C GLU A 180 -9.44 2.88 21.24
N ALA A 181 -8.64 3.25 20.25
CA ALA A 181 -8.55 2.51 18.99
C ALA A 181 -8.09 1.05 19.18
N GLU A 182 -7.32 0.75 20.23
CA GLU A 182 -6.89 -0.61 20.56
C GLU A 182 -8.08 -1.57 20.74
N ARG A 183 -9.26 -1.06 21.07
CA ARG A 183 -10.51 -1.84 21.21
C ARG A 183 -11.31 -1.96 19.91
N PHE A 184 -10.82 -1.42 18.79
CA PHE A 184 -11.50 -1.46 17.49
C PHE A 184 -11.93 -2.89 17.15
N ASN A 185 -13.23 -3.06 16.89
CA ASN A 185 -13.85 -4.35 16.63
C ASN A 185 -13.99 -4.59 15.12
N TRP A 186 -13.17 -5.51 14.61
CA TRP A 186 -13.11 -5.91 13.19
C TRP A 186 -14.39 -6.55 12.62
N ALA A 187 -15.39 -6.87 13.45
CA ALA A 187 -16.68 -7.35 12.98
C ALA A 187 -17.69 -6.21 12.78
N SER A 188 -17.73 -5.22 13.70
CA SER A 188 -18.76 -4.18 13.74
C SER A 188 -18.28 -2.79 13.31
N ASP A 189 -17.07 -2.40 13.71
CA ASP A 189 -16.64 -0.99 13.69
C ASP A 189 -16.15 -0.57 12.31
N VAL A 190 -15.77 -1.52 11.46
CA VAL A 190 -15.38 -1.29 10.05
C VAL A 190 -16.49 -0.55 9.32
N LYS A 191 -17.75 -0.96 9.55
CA LYS A 191 -18.91 -0.34 8.93
C LYS A 191 -19.06 1.14 9.33
N ASP A 192 -18.75 1.48 10.59
CA ASP A 192 -18.81 2.87 11.02
C ASP A 192 -17.76 3.72 10.28
N ALA A 193 -16.55 3.18 10.09
CA ALA A 193 -15.50 3.87 9.33
C ALA A 193 -15.90 4.06 7.85
N GLU A 194 -16.47 3.03 7.22
CA GLU A 194 -16.98 3.11 5.85
C GLU A 194 -18.08 4.17 5.70
N GLU A 195 -19.10 4.13 6.57
CA GLU A 195 -20.27 5.00 6.46
C GLU A 195 -19.99 6.45 6.86
N LYS A 196 -19.11 6.69 7.85
CA LYS A 196 -18.89 8.03 8.42
C LYS A 196 -17.64 8.71 7.90
N ALA A 197 -16.61 7.96 7.53
CA ALA A 197 -15.37 8.52 6.99
C ALA A 197 -15.24 8.31 5.48
N GLY A 198 -15.53 7.10 4.97
CA GLY A 198 -15.20 6.70 3.60
C GLY A 198 -15.69 7.69 2.52
N GLY A 199 -16.93 8.18 2.64
CA GLY A 199 -17.49 9.16 1.69
C GLY A 199 -16.73 10.49 1.59
N PHE A 200 -15.86 10.82 2.54
CA PHE A 200 -15.06 12.05 2.55
C PHE A 200 -13.60 11.84 2.13
N ILE A 201 -13.06 10.64 2.28
CA ILE A 201 -11.61 10.38 2.18
C ILE A 201 -11.26 9.21 1.25
N ASP A 202 -12.24 8.52 0.66
CA ASP A 202 -12.00 7.44 -0.29
C ASP A 202 -12.25 7.92 -1.73
N GLU A 203 -11.25 7.78 -2.57
CA GLU A 203 -11.28 8.07 -4.02
C GLU A 203 -11.14 6.78 -4.82
N ILE A 204 -12.00 5.82 -4.52
CA ILE A 204 -12.02 4.48 -5.13
C ILE A 204 -13.05 4.31 -6.24
N ALA A 205 -13.71 5.38 -6.70
CA ALA A 205 -14.74 5.26 -7.73
C ALA A 205 -14.18 4.63 -9.02
N VAL A 206 -14.91 3.63 -9.54
CA VAL A 206 -14.55 2.92 -10.78
C VAL A 206 -15.01 3.64 -12.05
N ASP A 207 -16.03 4.50 -11.92
CA ASP A 207 -16.54 5.30 -13.04
C ASP A 207 -15.65 6.52 -13.30
N LEU A 208 -14.74 6.36 -14.26
CA LEU A 208 -13.89 7.43 -14.78
C LEU A 208 -14.34 7.89 -16.18
N THR A 209 -15.62 7.69 -16.51
CA THR A 209 -16.14 7.91 -17.88
C THR A 209 -15.93 9.34 -18.34
N ALA A 210 -16.15 10.33 -17.47
CA ALA A 210 -15.98 11.73 -17.81
C ALA A 210 -14.51 12.07 -18.15
N PHE A 211 -13.57 11.56 -17.34
CA PHE A 211 -12.14 11.72 -17.56
C PHE A 211 -11.66 11.06 -18.85
N ARG A 212 -12.10 9.80 -19.11
CA ARG A 212 -11.79 9.08 -20.36
C ARG A 212 -12.36 9.80 -21.58
N LYS A 213 -13.65 10.19 -21.57
CA LYS A 213 -14.34 10.80 -22.73
C LYS A 213 -13.72 12.10 -23.20
N ARG A 214 -13.16 12.90 -22.29
CA ARG A 214 -12.46 14.14 -22.66
C ARG A 214 -11.00 13.93 -23.09
N GLY A 215 -10.52 12.68 -23.07
CA GLY A 215 -9.17 12.33 -23.47
C GLY A 215 -8.11 12.44 -22.36
N GLY A 216 -8.53 12.47 -21.09
CA GLY A 216 -7.61 12.46 -19.94
C GLY A 216 -6.79 11.17 -19.89
N LYS A 217 -5.56 11.25 -19.36
CA LYS A 217 -4.65 10.11 -19.16
C LYS A 217 -4.26 10.00 -17.69
N LEU A 218 -4.40 8.81 -17.11
CA LEU A 218 -4.02 8.48 -15.74
C LEU A 218 -2.93 7.42 -15.76
N LEU A 219 -1.76 7.79 -15.26
CA LEU A 219 -0.63 6.89 -15.06
C LEU A 219 -0.47 6.66 -13.56
N VAL A 220 -0.55 5.41 -13.15
CA VAL A 220 -0.38 5.01 -11.76
C VAL A 220 0.94 4.28 -11.63
N THR A 221 1.70 4.57 -10.58
CA THR A 221 2.93 3.84 -10.27
C THR A 221 2.89 3.34 -8.84
N GLN A 222 3.30 2.11 -8.57
CA GLN A 222 3.32 1.55 -7.22
C GLN A 222 4.64 0.80 -6.99
N GLY A 223 5.31 1.11 -5.88
CA GLY A 223 6.49 0.36 -5.43
C GLY A 223 6.08 -0.98 -4.82
N TRP A 224 6.78 -2.07 -5.18
CA TRP A 224 6.57 -3.38 -4.56
C TRP A 224 7.05 -3.44 -3.11
N ALA A 225 8.04 -2.62 -2.75
CA ALA A 225 8.60 -2.54 -1.40
C ALA A 225 7.96 -1.44 -0.54
N ASP A 226 6.86 -0.82 -0.99
CA ASP A 226 6.15 0.24 -0.27
C ASP A 226 5.66 -0.26 1.11
N PRO A 227 6.16 0.31 2.23
CA PRO A 227 5.80 -0.13 3.56
C PRO A 227 4.60 0.64 4.12
N PHE A 228 3.97 1.54 3.36
CA PHE A 228 2.82 2.34 3.81
C PHE A 228 1.54 1.96 3.06
N ASN A 229 1.60 1.74 1.74
CA ASN A 229 0.45 1.34 0.95
C ASN A 229 0.66 -0.05 0.38
N ALA A 230 -0.28 -0.97 0.64
CA ALA A 230 -0.25 -2.32 0.08
C ALA A 230 -0.17 -2.29 -1.45
N ALA A 231 0.89 -2.88 -2.01
CA ALA A 231 1.23 -2.71 -3.43
C ALA A 231 0.22 -3.40 -4.37
N THR A 232 -0.50 -4.39 -3.86
CA THR A 232 -1.56 -5.07 -4.61
C THR A 232 -2.87 -4.28 -4.74
N TRP A 233 -3.13 -3.26 -3.90
CA TRP A 233 -4.37 -2.48 -3.99
C TRP A 233 -4.55 -1.79 -5.35
N PRO A 234 -3.57 -1.05 -5.90
CA PRO A 234 -3.70 -0.45 -7.24
C PRO A 234 -3.99 -1.47 -8.35
N ILE A 235 -3.52 -2.71 -8.23
CA ILE A 235 -3.82 -3.79 -9.18
C ILE A 235 -5.30 -4.17 -9.08
N GLN A 236 -5.79 -4.41 -7.87
CA GLN A 236 -7.19 -4.73 -7.60
C GLN A 236 -8.14 -3.62 -8.10
N HIS A 237 -7.81 -2.35 -7.81
CA HIS A 237 -8.62 -1.21 -8.23
C HIS A 237 -8.61 -1.03 -9.76
N MET A 238 -7.46 -1.21 -10.40
CA MET A 238 -7.37 -1.22 -11.87
C MET A 238 -8.28 -2.29 -12.48
N ASP A 239 -8.30 -3.50 -11.93
CA ASP A 239 -9.15 -4.57 -12.44
C ASP A 239 -10.64 -4.28 -12.23
N GLN A 240 -11.01 -3.66 -11.10
CA GLN A 240 -12.39 -3.16 -10.89
C GLN A 240 -12.78 -2.09 -11.93
N ILE A 241 -11.87 -1.18 -12.30
CA ILE A 241 -12.09 -0.19 -13.36
C ILE A 241 -12.22 -0.87 -14.73
N LYS A 242 -11.39 -1.86 -15.05
CA LYS A 242 -11.50 -2.65 -16.29
C LYS A 242 -12.87 -3.32 -16.40
N ASP A 243 -13.32 -3.94 -15.32
CA ASP A 243 -14.63 -4.59 -15.26
C ASP A 243 -15.77 -3.60 -15.49
N PHE A 244 -15.71 -2.41 -14.88
CA PHE A 244 -16.69 -1.34 -15.10
C PHE A 244 -16.77 -0.91 -16.58
N PHE A 245 -15.63 -0.77 -17.26
CA PHE A 245 -15.58 -0.40 -18.69
C PHE A 245 -15.82 -1.58 -19.64
N GLY A 246 -15.92 -2.81 -19.13
CA GLY A 246 -16.15 -4.01 -19.92
C GLY A 246 -14.97 -4.40 -20.81
N GLY A 247 -13.74 -4.04 -20.45
CA GLY A 247 -12.55 -4.44 -21.22
C GLY A 247 -11.34 -3.53 -21.05
N ASP A 248 -10.60 -3.36 -22.15
CA ASP A 248 -9.35 -2.63 -22.18
C ASP A 248 -9.53 -1.13 -21.86
N ILE A 249 -8.67 -0.65 -20.96
CA ILE A 249 -8.60 0.72 -20.47
C ILE A 249 -7.23 1.36 -20.74
N SER A 250 -6.31 0.64 -21.41
CA SER A 250 -4.93 1.08 -21.66
C SER A 250 -4.83 2.37 -22.48
N ASP A 251 -5.90 2.74 -23.18
CA ASP A 251 -6.02 4.02 -23.87
C ASP A 251 -5.98 5.20 -22.90
N PHE A 252 -6.42 5.05 -21.64
CA PHE A 252 -6.48 6.16 -20.68
C PHE A 252 -5.92 5.85 -19.29
N PHE A 253 -5.83 4.60 -18.86
CA PHE A 253 -5.34 4.20 -17.55
C PHE A 253 -4.24 3.15 -17.70
N ASN A 254 -3.07 3.39 -17.11
CA ASN A 254 -2.00 2.40 -17.03
C ASN A 254 -1.39 2.37 -15.63
N LEU A 255 -1.14 1.17 -15.10
CA LEU A 255 -0.45 0.92 -13.84
C LEU A 255 0.95 0.34 -14.11
N PHE A 256 1.97 0.88 -13.46
CA PHE A 256 3.33 0.40 -13.50
C PHE A 256 3.80 0.01 -12.09
N MET A 257 4.05 -1.28 -11.89
CA MET A 257 4.68 -1.77 -10.67
C MET A 257 6.19 -1.55 -10.75
N ILE A 258 6.80 -1.12 -9.65
CA ILE A 258 8.22 -0.78 -9.57
C ILE A 258 8.91 -1.80 -8.65
N PRO A 259 9.68 -2.75 -9.23
CA PRO A 259 10.62 -3.62 -8.54
C PRO A 259 11.50 -2.87 -7.55
N GLY A 260 11.50 -3.30 -6.28
CA GLY A 260 12.26 -2.66 -5.19
C GLY A 260 11.94 -1.16 -4.96
N GLY A 261 10.90 -0.63 -5.59
CA GLY A 261 10.44 0.75 -5.36
C GLY A 261 9.76 0.88 -4.01
N ASP A 262 10.02 1.98 -3.33
CA ASP A 262 9.42 2.35 -2.05
C ASP A 262 8.20 3.24 -2.26
N HIS A 263 7.66 3.73 -1.15
CA HIS A 263 6.69 4.79 -1.10
C HIS A 263 7.25 6.11 -1.64
N CYS A 264 6.74 6.50 -2.81
CA CYS A 264 7.10 7.74 -3.50
C CYS A 264 8.57 7.89 -3.92
N GLY A 265 9.39 6.84 -3.83
CA GLY A 265 10.82 6.99 -4.02
C GLY A 265 11.61 5.68 -3.90
N PRO A 266 12.92 5.79 -3.67
CA PRO A 266 13.81 4.64 -3.55
C PRO A 266 13.69 4.00 -2.17
N ALA A 267 13.85 2.68 -2.11
CA ALA A 267 13.88 1.97 -0.84
C ALA A 267 15.30 1.85 -0.33
N SER A 268 15.49 2.04 0.97
CA SER A 268 16.80 1.89 1.61
C SER A 268 17.35 0.45 1.50
N SER A 269 16.44 -0.53 1.45
CA SER A 269 16.72 -1.95 1.25
C SER A 269 17.08 -2.32 -0.20
N TYR A 270 16.78 -1.46 -1.17
CA TYR A 270 17.02 -1.69 -2.62
C TYR A 270 17.86 -0.55 -3.23
N PRO A 271 19.14 -0.43 -2.86
CA PRO A 271 19.98 0.72 -3.24
C PRO A 271 20.30 0.82 -4.74
N SER A 272 20.06 -0.25 -5.50
CA SER A 272 20.21 -0.30 -6.96
C SER A 272 19.01 0.33 -7.70
N VAL A 273 17.86 0.51 -7.04
CA VAL A 273 16.64 1.03 -7.66
C VAL A 273 16.67 2.57 -7.64
N PRO A 274 16.58 3.24 -8.80
CA PRO A 274 16.69 4.69 -8.87
C PRO A 274 15.48 5.40 -8.26
N SER A 275 15.73 6.54 -7.59
CA SER A 275 14.70 7.42 -7.00
C SER A 275 13.87 8.18 -8.04
N THR A 276 14.36 8.27 -9.27
CA THR A 276 13.71 8.96 -10.37
C THR A 276 13.27 7.95 -11.41
N TYR A 277 11.97 7.68 -11.46
CA TYR A 277 11.35 6.89 -12.53
C TYR A 277 11.29 7.76 -13.79
N HIS A 278 12.32 7.65 -14.64
CA HIS A 278 12.53 8.48 -15.85
C HIS A 278 11.42 8.32 -16.92
N SER A 279 10.39 7.52 -16.68
CA SER A 279 9.30 7.26 -17.63
C SER A 279 8.34 8.44 -17.78
N VAL A 280 8.17 9.28 -16.76
CA VAL A 280 7.17 10.36 -16.76
C VAL A 280 7.37 11.38 -17.90
N PRO A 281 8.56 11.97 -18.13
CA PRO A 281 8.75 12.93 -19.23
C PRO A 281 8.55 12.33 -20.63
N HIS A 282 8.79 11.03 -20.80
CA HIS A 282 8.61 10.33 -22.08
C HIS A 282 7.16 9.90 -22.34
N LEU A 283 6.35 9.72 -21.30
CA LEU A 283 4.94 9.34 -21.42
C LEU A 283 4.02 10.54 -21.67
N VAL A 284 4.52 11.77 -21.52
CA VAL A 284 3.76 13.02 -21.65
C VAL A 284 4.26 13.96 -22.77
N SER A 285 5.31 13.57 -23.48
CA SER A 285 5.83 14.26 -24.68
C SER A 285 5.12 13.80 -25.95
#